data_AF-A0A2I0B0H2-F1
#
_entry.id   AF-A0A2I0B0H2-F1
#
_cell.length_a   1.000
_cell.length_b   1.000
_cell.length_c   1.000
_cell.angle_alpha   90.00
_cell.angle_beta   90.00
_cell.angle_gamma   90.00
#
_symmetry.space_group_name_H-M   'P 1'
#
loop_
_entity.id
_entity.type
_entity.pdbx_description
1 polymer ?
#
loop_
_entity_poly.entity_id
_entity_poly.type
_entity_poly.pdbx_seq_one_letter_code
_entity_poly.pdbx_strand_id
1 'polypeptide(L)'
;MWGSDAEDFSPAATIIPFDPPIPILRGPFPACPSDNPSKGPFVLTFRDAASWRLAYRATESKIIEQCEAAARSGCSISVSNKCKPPWWKLIFGAKAADFAEREECEAREMTSCLAAAKEACIGFARERCAPPFQEARIATSSWKGSSNLVFWTSEKGFDAEYSEADSSACSDGASIL
;
A
#
# COMPACT_ATOMS: atom_id res chain seq x y z
N MET A 1 3.10 -51.63 14.20
CA MET A 1 2.63 -51.23 12.85
C MET A 1 3.35 -49.95 12.48
N TRP A 2 4.31 -49.98 11.57
CA TRP A 2 4.81 -48.76 10.93
C TRP A 2 3.80 -48.41 9.83
N GLY A 3 3.04 -47.34 10.04
CA GLY A 3 2.20 -46.77 9.00
C GLY A 3 3.11 -46.13 7.97
N SER A 4 2.98 -46.53 6.71
CA SER A 4 3.63 -45.84 5.61
C SER A 4 2.93 -44.48 5.44
N ASP A 5 3.44 -43.44 6.10
CA ASP A 5 3.21 -42.07 5.66
C ASP A 5 4.00 -41.91 4.35
N ALA A 6 3.32 -42.20 3.24
CA ALA A 6 3.83 -41.85 1.93
C ALA A 6 3.77 -40.32 1.84
N GLU A 7 4.91 -39.67 2.06
CA GLU A 7 5.08 -38.22 1.88
C GLU A 7 4.46 -37.79 0.55
N ASP A 8 3.50 -36.88 0.60
CA ASP A 8 2.76 -36.43 -0.58
C ASP A 8 3.60 -35.42 -1.37
N PHE A 9 4.27 -35.92 -2.42
CA PHE A 9 5.03 -35.10 -3.36
C PHE A 9 4.21 -34.63 -4.56
N SER A 10 2.88 -34.61 -4.47
CA SER A 10 2.02 -34.10 -5.54
C SER A 10 2.38 -32.65 -5.91
N PRO A 11 2.24 -32.25 -7.19
CA PRO A 11 2.35 -30.85 -7.60
C PRO A 11 1.47 -29.91 -6.77
N ALA A 12 0.29 -30.36 -6.32
CA ALA A 12 -0.57 -29.57 -5.45
C ALA A 12 0.03 -29.31 -4.04
N ALA A 13 0.91 -30.21 -3.56
CA ALA A 13 1.61 -30.09 -2.29
C ALA A 13 2.96 -29.36 -2.40
N THR A 14 3.53 -29.31 -3.62
CA THR A 14 4.88 -28.76 -3.86
C THR A 14 4.89 -27.44 -4.63
N ILE A 15 3.81 -27.09 -5.34
CA ILE A 15 3.68 -25.81 -6.04
C ILE A 15 3.20 -24.77 -5.04
N ILE A 16 4.06 -23.80 -4.77
CA ILE A 16 3.68 -22.55 -4.10
C ILE A 16 3.22 -21.60 -5.21
N PRO A 17 1.92 -21.33 -5.36
CA PRO A 17 1.46 -20.39 -6.37
C PRO A 17 2.00 -19.00 -6.03
N PHE A 18 2.53 -18.32 -7.02
CA PHE A 18 2.81 -16.89 -6.89
C PHE A 18 1.48 -16.14 -6.85
N ASP A 19 1.45 -15.06 -6.06
CA ASP A 19 0.34 -14.12 -6.14
C ASP A 19 0.23 -13.60 -7.57
N PRO A 20 -1.00 -13.50 -8.12
CA PRO A 20 -1.20 -12.95 -9.45
C PRO A 20 -0.66 -11.51 -9.51
N PRO A 21 -0.17 -11.07 -10.67
CA PRO A 21 0.39 -9.72 -10.81
C PRO A 21 -0.66 -8.67 -10.45
N ILE A 22 -0.25 -7.68 -9.66
CA ILE A 22 -1.11 -6.57 -9.29
C ILE A 22 -1.47 -5.80 -10.57
N PRO A 23 -2.76 -5.63 -10.89
CA PRO A 23 -3.18 -4.92 -12.09
C PRO A 23 -2.69 -3.47 -12.04
N ILE A 24 -2.21 -2.98 -13.18
CA ILE A 24 -1.66 -1.63 -13.26
C ILE A 24 -2.77 -0.60 -12.99
N LEU A 25 -2.57 0.24 -11.98
CA LEU A 25 -3.56 1.22 -11.53
C LEU A 25 -3.81 2.35 -12.54
N ARG A 26 -2.80 2.65 -13.37
CA ARG A 26 -2.84 3.74 -14.34
C ARG A 26 -2.36 3.26 -15.70
N GLY A 27 -3.10 3.62 -16.75
CA GLY A 27 -2.74 3.34 -18.14
C GLY A 27 -2.21 4.58 -18.86
N PRO A 28 -1.50 4.41 -19.99
CA PRO A 28 -1.14 5.54 -20.85
C PRO A 28 -2.41 6.19 -21.42
N PHE A 29 -2.38 7.51 -21.60
CA PHE A 29 -3.41 8.32 -22.25
C PHE A 29 -2.70 9.41 -23.09
N PRO A 30 -3.15 9.77 -24.30
CA PRO A 30 -2.52 10.81 -25.11
C PRO A 30 -2.32 12.10 -24.31
N ALA A 31 -1.11 12.65 -24.36
CA ALA A 31 -0.81 13.93 -23.76
C ALA A 31 -1.63 15.04 -24.45
N CYS A 32 -2.17 15.96 -23.66
CA CYS A 32 -2.85 17.14 -24.15
C CYS A 32 -1.83 18.20 -24.59
N PRO A 33 -2.21 19.18 -25.45
CA PRO A 33 -1.31 20.26 -25.84
C PRO A 33 -0.78 21.12 -24.67
N SER A 34 -1.49 21.13 -23.54
CA SER A 34 -1.06 21.78 -22.29
C SER A 34 -0.01 20.99 -21.51
N ASP A 35 0.21 19.73 -21.86
CA ASP A 35 1.21 18.88 -21.22
C ASP A 35 2.61 19.20 -21.71
N ASN A 36 3.61 18.94 -20.86
CA ASN A 36 5.00 19.16 -21.22
C ASN A 36 5.41 18.18 -22.34
N PRO A 37 5.69 18.65 -23.57
CA PRO A 37 6.00 17.78 -24.70
C PRO A 37 7.32 17.02 -24.51
N SER A 38 8.24 17.52 -23.66
CA SER A 38 9.49 16.83 -23.33
C SER A 38 9.31 15.54 -22.52
N LYS A 39 8.12 15.33 -21.93
CA LYS A 39 7.78 14.09 -21.18
C LYS A 39 7.24 12.97 -22.07
N GLY A 40 7.09 13.23 -23.37
CA GLY A 40 6.60 12.26 -24.35
C GLY A 40 5.11 12.38 -24.66
N PRO A 41 4.61 11.54 -25.58
CA PRO A 41 3.27 11.68 -26.14
C PRO A 41 2.15 11.12 -25.24
N PHE A 42 2.47 10.57 -24.07
CA PHE A 42 1.51 9.92 -23.17
C PHE A 42 1.67 10.37 -21.72
N VAL A 43 0.54 10.44 -21.02
CA VAL A 43 0.41 10.66 -19.58
C VAL A 43 -0.27 9.47 -18.90
N LEU A 44 0.00 9.23 -17.62
CA LEU A 44 -0.63 8.14 -16.87
C LEU A 44 -1.96 8.58 -16.26
N THR A 45 -3.03 7.82 -16.52
CA THR A 45 -4.39 8.13 -16.04
C THR A 45 -5.06 6.92 -15.42
N PHE A 46 -5.90 7.16 -14.42
CA PHE A 46 -6.89 6.19 -13.96
C PHE A 46 -7.99 6.05 -15.00
N ARG A 47 -8.46 4.82 -15.19
CA ARG A 47 -9.54 4.52 -16.15
C ARG A 47 -10.82 5.32 -15.89
N ASP A 48 -11.18 5.50 -14.62
CA ASP A 48 -12.43 6.11 -14.21
C ASP A 48 -12.34 6.59 -12.75
N ALA A 49 -13.30 7.39 -12.30
CA ALA A 49 -13.29 7.92 -10.94
C ALA A 49 -13.48 6.83 -9.86
N ALA A 50 -14.08 5.68 -10.19
CA ALA A 50 -14.20 4.58 -9.24
C ALA A 50 -12.85 3.88 -9.04
N SER A 51 -12.07 3.67 -10.11
CA SER A 51 -10.73 3.08 -10.02
C SER A 51 -9.77 3.99 -9.24
N TRP A 52 -9.85 5.32 -9.42
CA TRP A 52 -9.12 6.27 -8.58
C TRP A 52 -9.47 6.14 -7.09
N ARG A 53 -10.77 6.12 -6.73
CA ARG A 53 -11.21 6.02 -5.33
C ARG A 53 -10.81 4.69 -4.69
N LEU A 54 -10.91 3.59 -5.44
CA LEU A 54 -10.51 2.26 -4.98
C LEU A 54 -9.00 2.22 -4.73
N ALA A 55 -8.19 2.77 -5.64
CA ALA A 55 -6.75 2.84 -5.47
C ALA A 55 -6.34 3.73 -4.28
N TYR A 56 -7.02 4.86 -4.07
CA TYR A 56 -6.78 5.73 -2.93
C TYR A 56 -7.06 4.99 -1.62
N ARG A 57 -8.25 4.39 -1.48
CA ARG A 57 -8.64 3.65 -0.28
C ARG A 57 -7.76 2.44 -0.01
N ALA A 58 -7.38 1.70 -1.04
CA ALA A 58 -6.48 0.56 -0.91
C ALA A 58 -5.09 1.00 -0.41
N THR A 59 -4.58 2.11 -0.94
CA THR A 59 -3.29 2.67 -0.53
C THR A 59 -3.35 3.23 0.88
N GLU A 60 -4.38 4.01 1.21
CA GLU A 60 -4.59 4.57 2.56
C GLU A 60 -4.68 3.42 3.58
N SER A 61 -5.50 2.41 3.31
CA SER A 61 -5.63 1.23 4.17
C SER A 61 -4.29 0.50 4.34
N LYS A 62 -3.49 0.37 3.27
CA LYS A 62 -2.20 -0.32 3.36
C LYS A 62 -1.19 0.47 4.19
N ILE A 63 -1.16 1.79 4.04
CA ILE A 63 -0.29 2.65 4.86
C ILE A 63 -0.71 2.59 6.33
N ILE A 64 -2.01 2.62 6.62
CA ILE A 64 -2.52 2.45 8.00
C ILE A 64 -2.07 1.10 8.57
N GLU A 65 -2.27 0.01 7.84
CA GLU A 65 -1.88 -1.34 8.28
C GLU A 65 -0.38 -1.43 8.62
N GLN A 66 0.48 -0.92 7.74
CA GLN A 66 1.93 -0.94 7.97
C GLN A 66 2.35 0.00 9.11
N CYS A 67 1.70 1.14 9.24
CA CYS A 67 1.92 2.07 10.35
C CYS A 67 1.52 1.45 11.68
N GLU A 68 0.35 0.80 11.77
CA GLU A 68 -0.10 0.11 12.97
C GLU A 68 0.82 -1.06 13.34
N ALA A 69 1.32 -1.81 12.34
CA ALA A 69 2.29 -2.87 12.57
C ALA A 69 3.62 -2.32 13.13
N ALA A 70 4.12 -1.22 12.56
CA ALA A 70 5.31 -0.53 13.09
C ALA A 70 5.06 0.04 14.49
N ALA A 71 3.88 0.60 14.73
CA ALA A 71 3.49 1.14 16.02
C ALA A 71 3.42 0.05 17.10
N ARG A 72 2.96 -1.17 16.81
CA ARG A 72 3.01 -2.29 17.77
C ARG A 72 4.43 -2.54 18.26
N SER A 73 5.41 -2.54 17.36
CA SER A 73 6.82 -2.70 17.71
C SER A 73 7.38 -1.48 18.46
N GLY A 74 7.05 -0.27 18.04
CA GLY A 74 7.49 0.95 18.72
C GLY A 74 6.88 1.12 20.12
N CYS A 75 5.62 0.74 20.28
CA CYS A 75 4.92 0.75 21.55
C CYS A 75 5.50 -0.28 22.51
N SER A 76 5.78 -1.51 22.07
CA SER A 76 6.33 -2.54 22.98
C SER A 76 7.68 -2.12 23.59
N ILE A 77 8.55 -1.48 22.81
CA ILE A 77 9.82 -0.92 23.29
C ILE A 77 9.57 0.23 24.28
N SER A 78 8.69 1.16 23.92
CA SER A 78 8.38 2.34 24.74
C SER A 78 7.76 1.94 26.08
N VAL A 79 6.84 0.98 26.05
CA VAL A 79 6.14 0.41 27.20
C VAL A 79 7.12 -0.32 28.12
N SER A 80 7.97 -1.19 27.57
CA SER A 80 9.00 -1.90 28.35
C SER A 80 9.95 -0.92 29.05
N ASN A 81 10.32 0.17 28.38
CA ASN A 81 11.17 1.21 28.97
C ASN A 81 10.46 2.01 30.08
N LYS A 82 9.15 2.25 29.95
CA LYS A 82 8.35 2.94 30.97
C LYS A 82 8.10 2.07 32.20
N CYS A 83 7.81 0.78 32.01
CA CYS A 83 7.40 -0.14 33.07
C CYS A 83 8.58 -0.92 33.69
N LYS A 84 9.83 -0.62 33.31
CA LYS A 84 11.00 -1.30 33.87
C LYS A 84 11.11 -1.05 35.38
N PRO A 85 11.39 -2.08 36.19
CA PRO A 85 11.66 -1.88 37.60
C PRO A 85 12.98 -1.10 37.78
N PRO A 86 13.12 -0.34 38.87
CA PRO A 86 14.38 0.29 39.22
C PRO A 86 15.51 -0.75 39.27
N TRP A 87 16.71 -0.37 38.80
CA TRP A 87 17.86 -1.27 38.70
C TRP A 87 18.24 -1.94 40.03
N TRP A 88 18.01 -1.29 41.16
CA TRP A 88 18.30 -1.87 42.48
C TRP A 88 17.41 -3.08 42.82
N LYS A 89 16.16 -3.14 42.31
CA LYS A 89 15.29 -4.32 42.50
C LYS A 89 15.86 -5.56 41.81
N LEU A 90 16.63 -5.40 40.73
CA LEU A 90 17.30 -6.52 40.04
C LEU A 90 18.48 -7.08 40.86
N ILE A 91 19.10 -6.26 41.72
CA ILE A 91 20.24 -6.66 42.56
C ILE A 91 19.76 -7.40 43.81
N PHE A 92 18.65 -6.95 44.41
CA PHE A 92 18.11 -7.55 45.64
C PHE A 92 17.06 -8.65 45.38
N GLY A 93 16.92 -9.07 44.11
CA GLY A 93 15.99 -10.10 43.67
C GLY A 93 14.58 -9.58 43.43
N ALA A 94 14.07 -9.77 42.21
CA ALA A 94 12.68 -9.50 41.87
C ALA A 94 11.76 -10.58 42.45
N LYS A 95 10.66 -10.17 43.09
CA LYS A 95 9.62 -11.07 43.59
C LYS A 95 8.58 -11.34 42.50
N ALA A 96 7.81 -12.42 42.63
CA ALA A 96 6.69 -12.72 41.71
C ALA A 96 5.70 -11.54 41.57
N ALA A 97 5.44 -10.82 42.66
CA ALA A 97 4.61 -9.61 42.65
C ALA A 97 5.20 -8.46 41.78
N ASP A 98 6.53 -8.35 41.66
CA ASP A 98 7.17 -7.35 40.80
C ASP A 98 6.97 -7.64 39.31
N PHE A 99 6.81 -8.92 38.92
CA PHE A 99 6.50 -9.30 37.54
C PHE A 99 5.03 -9.07 37.18
N ALA A 100 4.12 -9.35 38.11
CA ALA A 100 2.69 -9.09 37.92
C ALA A 100 2.40 -7.58 37.79
N GLU A 101 2.99 -6.75 38.67
CA GLU A 101 2.85 -5.29 38.60
C GLU A 101 3.39 -4.73 37.27
N ARG A 102 4.51 -5.29 36.79
CA ARG A 102 5.08 -4.93 35.50
C ARG A 102 4.16 -5.31 34.34
N GLU A 103 3.62 -6.52 34.33
CA GLU A 103 2.69 -6.98 33.29
C GLU A 103 1.43 -6.08 33.23
N GLU A 104 0.86 -5.72 34.38
CA GLU A 104 -0.29 -4.80 34.45
C GLU A 104 0.06 -3.40 33.91
N CYS A 105 1.24 -2.88 34.27
CA CYS A 105 1.74 -1.62 33.71
C CYS A 105 1.89 -1.72 32.19
N GLU A 106 2.52 -2.80 31.71
CA GLU A 106 2.79 -2.99 30.29
C GLU A 106 1.49 -3.12 29.49
N ALA A 107 0.50 -3.88 29.98
CA ALA A 107 -0.81 -4.01 29.34
C ALA A 107 -1.54 -2.66 29.23
N ARG A 108 -1.52 -1.86 30.30
CA ARG A 108 -2.16 -0.54 30.34
C ARG A 108 -1.48 0.45 29.40
N GLU A 109 -0.15 0.54 29.44
CA GLU A 109 0.63 1.45 28.59
C GLU A 109 0.60 1.02 27.11
N MET A 110 0.54 -0.29 26.83
CA MET A 110 0.41 -0.80 25.46
C MET A 110 -0.92 -0.38 24.85
N THR A 111 -2.01 -0.53 25.60
CA THR A 111 -3.35 -0.15 25.14
C THR A 111 -3.42 1.35 24.84
N SER A 112 -2.87 2.20 25.71
CA SER A 112 -2.86 3.65 25.49
C SER A 112 -1.98 4.07 24.31
N CYS A 113 -0.81 3.43 24.16
CA CYS A 113 0.11 3.71 23.05
C CYS A 113 -0.50 3.33 21.70
N LEU A 114 -1.11 2.14 21.59
CA LEU A 114 -1.76 1.69 20.35
C LEU A 114 -2.96 2.56 19.97
N ALA A 115 -3.76 2.98 20.94
CA ALA A 115 -4.89 3.87 20.69
C ALA A 115 -4.44 5.23 20.12
N ALA A 116 -3.38 5.82 20.69
CA ALA A 116 -2.80 7.06 20.17
C ALA A 116 -2.16 6.87 18.78
N ALA A 117 -1.48 5.74 18.57
CA ALA A 117 -0.84 5.43 17.31
C ALA A 117 -1.86 5.26 16.17
N LYS A 118 -3.05 4.72 16.44
CA LYS A 118 -4.10 4.54 15.42
C LYS A 118 -4.49 5.86 14.75
N GLU A 119 -4.77 6.90 15.54
CA GLU A 119 -5.12 8.22 15.00
C GLU A 119 -3.95 8.87 14.26
N ALA A 120 -2.73 8.72 14.79
CA ALA A 120 -1.52 9.20 14.12
C ALA A 120 -1.30 8.50 12.76
N CYS A 121 -1.57 7.19 12.69
CA CYS A 121 -1.46 6.41 11.46
C CYS A 121 -2.48 6.83 10.41
N ILE A 122 -3.71 7.17 10.80
CA ILE A 122 -4.72 7.72 9.88
C ILE A 122 -4.26 9.07 9.33
N GLY A 123 -3.77 9.97 10.19
CA GLY A 123 -3.24 11.27 9.77
C GLY A 123 -2.06 11.12 8.81
N PHE A 124 -1.11 10.25 9.15
CA PHE A 124 0.04 9.93 8.31
C PHE A 124 -0.36 9.35 6.95
N ALA A 125 -1.33 8.43 6.93
CA ALA A 125 -1.81 7.84 5.68
C ALA A 125 -2.40 8.90 4.75
N ARG A 126 -3.23 9.82 5.26
CA ARG A 126 -3.80 10.91 4.46
C ARG A 126 -2.74 11.85 3.92
N GLU A 127 -1.77 12.24 4.75
CA GLU A 127 -0.66 13.11 4.33
C GLU A 127 0.18 12.47 3.22
N ARG A 128 0.42 11.16 3.28
CA ARG A 128 1.21 10.43 2.28
C ARG A 128 0.40 10.10 1.02
N CYS A 129 -0.90 9.86 1.15
CA CYS A 129 -1.78 9.60 0.03
C CYS A 129 -2.11 10.86 -0.78
N ALA A 130 -2.15 12.05 -0.16
CA ALA A 130 -2.62 13.26 -0.84
C ALA A 130 -1.76 13.65 -2.06
N PRO A 131 -0.43 13.85 -1.96
CA PRO A 131 0.37 14.30 -3.10
C PRO A 131 0.28 13.41 -4.36
N PRO A 132 0.44 12.07 -4.28
CA PRO A 132 0.43 11.23 -5.49
C PRO A 132 -0.94 11.05 -6.14
N PHE A 133 -2.04 11.31 -5.41
CA PHE A 133 -3.41 11.16 -5.90
C PHE A 133 -4.07 12.47 -6.32
N GLN A 134 -3.67 13.61 -5.74
CA GLN A 134 -4.21 14.92 -6.07
C GLN A 134 -3.85 15.35 -7.50
N GLU A 135 -2.64 15.03 -7.95
CA GLU A 135 -2.18 15.31 -9.32
C GLU A 135 -2.52 14.19 -10.31
N ALA A 136 -3.19 13.12 -9.84
CA ALA A 136 -3.48 11.97 -10.69
C ALA A 136 -4.68 12.25 -11.60
N ARG A 137 -4.51 11.96 -12.89
CA ARG A 137 -5.55 12.16 -13.91
C ARG A 137 -6.53 11.01 -13.96
N ILE A 138 -7.77 11.33 -14.32
CA ILE A 138 -8.84 10.38 -14.59
C ILE A 138 -9.28 10.57 -16.04
N ALA A 139 -9.39 9.48 -16.80
CA ALA A 139 -9.86 9.55 -18.18
C ALA A 139 -11.32 10.05 -18.23
N THR A 140 -11.59 11.04 -19.08
CA THR A 140 -12.89 11.72 -19.24
C THR A 140 -13.86 10.96 -20.15
N SER A 141 -13.33 10.10 -21.03
CA SER A 141 -14.08 9.16 -21.85
C SER A 141 -13.72 7.72 -21.46
N SER A 142 -14.62 6.76 -21.70
CA SER A 142 -14.33 5.35 -21.46
C SER A 142 -13.15 4.93 -22.34
N TRP A 143 -11.95 4.97 -21.78
CA TRP A 143 -10.74 4.52 -22.42
C TRP A 143 -10.92 3.03 -22.79
N LYS A 144 -11.24 2.77 -24.06
CA LYS A 144 -11.24 1.43 -24.66
C LYS A 144 -9.82 0.97 -25.04
N GLY A 145 -8.80 1.76 -24.70
CA GLY A 145 -7.41 1.52 -25.07
C GLY A 145 -6.79 0.37 -24.27
N SER A 146 -6.56 -0.74 -24.96
CA SER A 146 -5.57 -1.74 -24.57
C SER A 146 -5.79 -2.41 -23.22
N SER A 147 -6.85 -3.23 -23.14
CA SER A 147 -6.84 -4.46 -22.34
C SER A 147 -5.67 -5.42 -22.71
N ASN A 148 -4.87 -5.09 -23.72
CA ASN A 148 -3.62 -5.74 -24.09
C ASN A 148 -2.45 -4.76 -23.92
N LEU A 149 -2.04 -4.50 -22.66
CA LEU A 149 -0.66 -4.14 -22.40
C LEU A 149 0.18 -5.39 -22.63
N VAL A 150 0.58 -5.58 -23.90
CA VAL A 150 1.53 -6.62 -24.31
C VAL A 150 2.85 -6.29 -23.61
N PHE A 151 3.22 -7.14 -22.67
CA PHE A 151 4.55 -7.20 -22.09
C PHE A 151 5.55 -7.33 -23.25
N TRP A 152 6.49 -6.41 -23.36
CA TRP A 152 7.46 -6.34 -24.44
C TRP A 152 8.16 -7.69 -24.63
N THR A 153 7.92 -8.35 -25.75
CA THR A 153 8.90 -9.25 -26.37
C THR A 153 9.37 -8.60 -27.66
N SER A 154 10.69 -8.58 -27.81
CA SER A 154 11.48 -7.87 -28.81
C SER A 154 10.99 -7.97 -30.26
N GLU A 155 11.20 -6.85 -30.97
CA GLU A 155 11.28 -6.68 -32.43
C GLU A 155 10.01 -6.88 -33.28
N LYS A 156 9.34 -5.76 -33.60
CA LYS A 156 9.29 -5.19 -34.97
C LYS A 156 8.45 -3.91 -34.98
N GLY A 157 8.95 -2.90 -35.69
CA GLY A 157 8.31 -1.59 -35.81
C GLY A 157 6.89 -1.66 -36.32
N PHE A 158 6.02 -0.84 -35.73
CA PHE A 158 4.66 -0.62 -36.20
C PHE A 158 4.48 0.89 -36.38
N ASP A 159 4.38 1.31 -37.63
CA ASP A 159 4.07 2.68 -38.01
C ASP A 159 2.63 2.98 -37.55
N ALA A 160 2.51 3.72 -36.45
CA ALA A 160 1.23 4.20 -35.98
C ALA A 160 0.90 5.52 -36.70
N GLU A 161 0.01 5.42 -37.68
CA GLU A 161 -0.65 6.55 -38.32
C GLU A 161 -1.39 7.37 -37.25
N TYR A 162 -0.88 8.57 -37.00
CA TYR A 162 -1.39 9.53 -36.03
C TYR A 162 -2.67 10.15 -36.61
N SER A 163 -3.84 9.61 -36.26
CA SER A 163 -5.10 10.33 -36.47
C SER A 163 -5.22 11.40 -35.38
N GLU A 164 -5.44 12.64 -35.81
CA GLU A 164 -5.63 13.82 -34.95
C GLU A 164 -6.62 13.49 -33.84
N ALA A 165 -6.11 13.46 -32.61
CA ALA A 165 -6.93 13.34 -31.42
C ALA A 165 -7.82 14.59 -31.34
N ASP A 166 -9.13 14.36 -31.43
CA ASP A 166 -10.15 15.36 -31.20
C ASP A 166 -9.86 16.08 -29.88
N SER A 167 -9.56 17.37 -29.99
CA SER A 167 -9.13 18.27 -28.91
C SER A 167 -10.22 18.47 -27.85
N SER A 168 -11.41 17.91 -28.05
CA SER A 168 -12.52 17.95 -27.09
C SER A 168 -12.36 17.04 -25.86
N ALA A 169 -11.43 16.06 -25.88
CA ALA A 169 -11.23 15.13 -24.76
C ALA A 169 -10.35 15.70 -23.62
N CYS A 170 -9.66 16.82 -23.86
CA CYS A 170 -8.81 17.50 -22.90
C CYS A 170 -9.67 18.37 -21.95
N SER A 171 -10.47 17.73 -21.09
CA SER A 171 -11.06 18.45 -19.95
C SER A 171 -10.06 18.46 -18.81
N ASP A 172 -9.80 19.64 -18.25
CA ASP A 172 -8.93 19.84 -17.10
C ASP A 172 -9.29 18.91 -15.95
N GLY A 173 -8.25 18.41 -15.27
CA GLY A 173 -8.37 17.45 -14.19
C GLY A 173 -9.50 17.83 -13.23
N ALA A 174 -10.49 16.95 -13.12
CA ALA A 174 -11.50 17.08 -12.09
C ALA A 174 -10.78 17.05 -10.73
N SER A 175 -10.68 18.19 -10.06
CA SER A 175 -10.37 18.25 -8.63
C SER A 175 -11.50 17.53 -7.90
N ILE A 176 -11.26 16.27 -7.54
CA ILE A 176 -12.12 15.49 -6.65
C ILE A 176 -11.49 15.54 -5.26
N LEU A 177 -11.42 16.74 -4.69
CA LEU A 177 -11.18 16.97 -3.27
C LEU A 177 -12.19 18.00 -2.78
#